data_AF-A0AAV4S472-F1
#
_entry.id   AF-A0AAV4S472-F1
#
_cell.length_a   1.000
_cell.length_b   1.000
_cell.length_c   1.000
_cell.angle_alpha   90.00
_cell.angle_beta   90.00
_cell.angle_gamma   90.00
#
_symmetry.space_group_name_H-M   'P 1'
#
loop_
_entity.id
_entity.type
_entity.pdbx_description
1 polymer ?
#
loop_
_entity_poly.entity_id
_entity_poly.type
_entity_poly.pdbx_seq_one_letter_code
_entity_poly.pdbx_strand_id
1 'polypeptide(L)'
;MKVFIVLLLVAVTFGFEIREQSCPTNKTWGDFGDFPPSCYNTNNEDYRPCNLILHIGCRCVTGYILLGDRDPSSNCIKPEDCP
;
A
#
# COMPACT_ATOMS: atom_id res chain seq x y z
N MET A 1 -45.30 -12.70 -10.06
CA MET A 1 -44.59 -11.73 -10.92
C MET A 1 -44.10 -10.50 -10.14
N LYS A 2 -44.97 -9.79 -9.39
CA LYS A 2 -44.56 -8.60 -8.61
C LYS A 2 -43.48 -8.86 -7.54
N VAL A 3 -43.54 -9.99 -6.83
CA VAL A 3 -42.58 -10.35 -5.77
C VAL A 3 -41.16 -10.58 -6.31
N PHE A 4 -41.03 -11.17 -7.51
CA PHE A 4 -39.73 -11.40 -8.14
C PHE A 4 -39.05 -10.09 -8.58
N ILE A 5 -39.84 -9.09 -8.97
CA ILE A 5 -39.33 -7.76 -9.33
C ILE A 5 -38.80 -7.04 -8.08
N VAL A 6 -39.51 -7.15 -6.95
CA VAL A 6 -39.09 -6.56 -5.68
C VAL A 6 -37.79 -7.21 -5.18
N LEU A 7 -37.66 -8.53 -5.29
CA LEU A 7 -36.42 -9.25 -4.91
C LEU A 7 -35.21 -8.85 -5.77
N LEU A 8 -35.40 -8.64 -7.08
CA LEU A 8 -34.33 -8.17 -7.96
C LEU A 8 -33.87 -6.74 -7.62
N LEU A 9 -34.79 -5.86 -7.24
CA LEU A 9 -34.46 -4.49 -6.85
C LEU A 9 -33.66 -4.44 -5.53
N VAL A 10 -33.96 -5.32 -4.57
CA VAL A 10 -33.22 -5.41 -3.30
C VAL A 10 -31.82 -6.00 -3.49
N ALA A 11 -31.63 -6.90 -4.45
CA ALA A 11 -30.31 -7.47 -4.74
C ALA A 11 -29.32 -6.46 -5.33
N VAL A 12 -29.81 -5.45 -6.06
CA VAL A 12 -28.97 -4.40 -6.69
C VAL A 12 -28.48 -3.36 -5.67
N THR A 13 -29.15 -3.20 -4.53
CA THR A 13 -28.75 -2.23 -3.49
C THR A 13 -27.63 -2.71 -2.58
N PHE A 14 -27.22 -3.97 -2.65
CA PHE A 14 -25.95 -4.43 -2.08
C PHE A 14 -24.81 -4.09 -3.05
N GLY A 15 -24.75 -2.80 -3.42
CA GLY A 15 -23.65 -2.23 -4.17
C GLY A 15 -22.39 -2.36 -3.32
N PHE A 16 -21.37 -2.97 -3.91
CA PHE A 16 -20.02 -3.08 -3.37
C PHE A 16 -19.61 -1.76 -2.70
N GLU A 17 -19.28 -1.79 -1.40
CA GLU A 17 -18.41 -0.77 -0.85
C GLU A 17 -17.06 -0.91 -1.56
N ILE A 18 -16.85 -0.13 -2.62
CA ILE A 18 -15.52 0.13 -3.14
C ILE A 18 -14.86 0.97 -2.05
N ARG A 19 -14.28 0.31 -1.03
CA ARG A 19 -13.35 0.97 -0.13
C ARG A 19 -12.19 1.40 -1.02
N GLU A 20 -12.16 2.67 -1.42
CA GLU A 20 -10.92 3.26 -1.90
C GLU A 20 -9.88 2.90 -0.85
N GLN A 21 -8.87 2.12 -1.24
CA GLN A 21 -7.81 1.74 -0.34
C GLN A 21 -6.99 3.01 -0.08
N SER A 22 -7.48 3.84 0.84
CA SER A 22 -6.86 5.11 1.16
C SER A 22 -5.55 4.82 1.85
N CYS A 23 -4.46 5.17 1.17
CA CYS A 23 -3.16 5.05 1.77
C CYS A 23 -2.96 6.14 2.82
N PRO A 24 -2.20 5.85 3.89
CA PRO A 24 -1.81 6.86 4.87
C PRO A 24 -1.06 8.04 4.23
N THR A 25 -0.89 9.13 4.99
CA THR A 25 -0.10 10.29 4.57
C THR A 25 1.28 9.88 4.05
N ASN A 26 1.74 10.51 2.97
CA ASN A 26 3.00 10.24 2.27
C ASN A 26 3.11 8.81 1.70
N LYS A 27 1.99 8.10 1.53
CA LYS A 27 1.91 6.84 0.81
C LYS A 27 0.92 6.92 -0.36
N THR A 28 1.19 6.13 -1.38
CA THR A 28 0.31 5.93 -2.54
C THR A 28 0.15 4.44 -2.81
N TRP A 29 -0.99 4.03 -3.37
CA TRP A 29 -1.16 2.66 -3.82
C TRP A 29 -0.21 2.38 -5.00
N GLY A 30 0.47 1.24 -4.98
CA GLY A 30 1.35 0.81 -6.06
C GLY A 30 2.21 -0.40 -5.68
N ASP A 31 3.09 -0.78 -6.59
CA ASP A 31 4.10 -1.81 -6.38
C ASP A 31 5.36 -1.22 -5.72
N PHE A 32 6.00 -1.98 -4.82
CA PHE A 32 7.20 -1.52 -4.12
C PHE A 32 8.34 -2.55 -4.01
N GLY A 33 8.21 -3.70 -4.68
CA GLY A 33 9.23 -4.75 -4.68
C GLY A 33 9.53 -5.34 -3.30
N ASP A 34 10.59 -6.15 -3.20
CA ASP A 34 11.01 -6.84 -1.96
C ASP A 34 11.62 -5.91 -0.90
N PHE A 35 12.36 -4.89 -1.35
CA PHE A 35 13.17 -4.06 -0.47
C PHE A 35 12.90 -2.57 -0.74
N PRO A 36 11.81 -2.02 -0.20
CA PRO A 36 11.61 -0.58 -0.22
C PRO A 36 12.70 0.12 0.62
N PRO A 37 13.20 1.29 0.19
CA PRO A 37 14.20 2.04 0.95
C PRO A 37 13.67 2.45 2.33
N SER A 38 14.54 2.39 3.33
CA SER A 38 14.23 2.73 4.73
C SER A 38 15.36 3.54 5.37
N CYS A 39 15.12 4.11 6.56
CA CYS A 39 16.17 4.78 7.34
C CYS A 39 17.33 3.84 7.72
N TYR A 40 17.09 2.54 7.74
CA TYR A 40 18.09 1.53 8.05
C TYR A 40 18.82 1.00 6.81
N ASN A 41 18.27 1.26 5.62
CA ASN A 41 18.82 0.84 4.34
C ASN A 41 18.30 1.75 3.21
N THR A 42 18.95 2.90 3.03
CA THR A 42 18.52 3.96 2.10
C THR A 42 18.70 3.58 0.63
N ASN A 43 19.69 2.73 0.33
CA ASN A 43 20.13 2.43 -1.03
C ASN A 43 19.98 0.96 -1.44
N ASN A 44 19.30 0.14 -0.63
CA ASN A 44 19.31 -1.32 -0.81
C ASN A 44 20.73 -1.92 -0.85
N GLU A 45 21.67 -1.35 -0.09
CA GLU A 45 23.05 -1.83 -0.03
C GLU A 45 23.16 -3.18 0.69
N ASP A 46 22.14 -3.52 1.49
CA ASP A 46 22.02 -4.81 2.16
C ASP A 46 21.61 -5.88 1.12
N TYR A 47 22.60 -6.29 0.31
CA TYR A 47 22.58 -7.24 -0.81
C TYR A 47 22.19 -8.65 -0.35
N ARG A 48 20.97 -8.83 0.16
CA ARG A 48 20.35 -10.14 0.24
C ARG A 48 19.82 -10.49 -1.14
N PRO A 49 19.79 -11.79 -1.53
CA PRO A 49 19.16 -12.19 -2.76
C PRO A 49 17.71 -11.67 -2.75
N CYS A 50 17.44 -10.68 -3.60
CA CYS A 50 16.11 -10.20 -3.91
C CYS A 50 15.39 -11.36 -4.60
N ASN A 51 14.32 -11.86 -3.99
CA ASN A 51 13.54 -12.96 -4.55
C ASN A 51 12.68 -12.48 -5.74
N LEU A 52 12.77 -11.20 -6.08
CA LEU A 52 12.00 -10.50 -7.11
C LEU A 52 10.49 -10.63 -6.84
N ILE A 53 10.09 -10.62 -5.57
CA ILE A 53 8.67 -10.63 -5.21
C ILE A 53 8.12 -9.22 -5.40
N LEU A 54 7.07 -9.14 -6.19
CA LEU A 54 6.33 -7.91 -6.38
C LEU A 54 5.29 -7.79 -5.26
N HIS A 55 5.55 -6.90 -4.29
CA HIS A 55 4.56 -6.51 -3.30
C HIS A 55 3.70 -5.37 -3.83
N ILE A 56 2.38 -5.51 -3.72
CA ILE A 56 1.39 -4.49 -4.07
C ILE A 56 0.76 -3.98 -2.78
N GLY A 57 0.76 -2.66 -2.58
CA GLY A 57 0.22 -2.05 -1.37
C GLY A 57 0.44 -0.54 -1.32
N CYS A 58 0.39 0.02 -0.11
CA CYS A 58 0.71 1.43 0.11
C CYS A 58 2.23 1.63 0.21
N ARG A 59 2.83 2.17 -0.87
CA ARG A 59 4.26 2.50 -0.95
C ARG A 59 4.51 3.96 -0.59
N CYS A 60 5.70 4.29 -0.12
CA CYS A 60 6.08 5.69 0.06
C CYS A 60 6.06 6.44 -1.27
N VAL A 61 5.59 7.70 -1.24
CA VAL A 61 5.68 8.58 -2.40
C VAL A 61 7.15 8.88 -2.73
N THR A 62 7.44 9.24 -3.98
CA THR A 62 8.81 9.52 -4.43
C THR A 62 9.48 10.58 -3.55
N GLY A 63 10.71 10.31 -3.11
CA GLY A 63 11.48 11.18 -2.22
C GLY A 63 11.26 10.91 -0.72
N TYR A 64 10.39 9.96 -0.37
CA TYR A 64 10.18 9.50 1.00
C TYR A 64 10.60 8.04 1.15
N ILE A 65 11.04 7.68 2.36
CA ILE A 65 11.50 6.34 2.71
C ILE A 65 10.80 5.86 3.98
N LEU A 66 10.82 4.55 4.22
CA LEU A 66 10.24 3.97 5.43
C LEU A 66 11.04 4.36 6.67
N LEU A 67 10.34 4.82 7.70
CA LEU A 67 10.96 5.06 9.01
C LEU A 67 11.45 3.75 9.63
N GLY A 68 10.64 2.68 9.54
CA GLY A 68 10.99 1.35 10.04
C GLY A 68 11.77 0.52 9.02
N ASP A 69 12.61 -0.40 9.49
CA ASP A 69 13.31 -1.31 8.59
C ASP A 69 12.33 -2.31 7.96
N ARG A 70 12.11 -2.19 6.65
CA ARG A 70 11.27 -3.10 5.84
C ARG A 70 9.84 -3.27 6.37
N ASP A 71 9.36 -2.31 7.17
CA ASP A 71 8.00 -2.32 7.67
C ASP A 71 7.13 -1.41 6.78
N PRO A 72 6.36 -1.98 5.84
CA PRO A 72 5.49 -1.20 4.96
C PRO A 72 4.37 -0.48 5.72
N SER A 73 4.09 -0.86 6.97
CA SER A 73 3.12 -0.16 7.84
C SER A 73 3.73 1.07 8.53
N SER A 74 5.06 1.18 8.57
CA SER A 74 5.75 2.34 9.15
C SER A 74 5.50 3.62 8.35
N ASN A 75 5.64 4.77 9.03
CA ASN A 75 5.49 6.08 8.41
C ASN A 75 6.54 6.31 7.32
N CYS A 76 6.17 7.09 6.31
CA CYS A 76 7.10 7.56 5.29
C CYS A 76 7.57 8.97 5.63
N ILE A 77 8.89 9.11 5.80
CA ILE A 77 9.55 10.38 6.12
C ILE A 77 10.58 10.71 5.05
N LYS A 78 11.10 11.94 5.04
CA LYS A 78 12.21 12.26 4.15
C LYS A 78 13.50 11.64 4.68
N PRO A 79 14.44 11.24 3.81
CA PRO A 79 15.71 10.66 4.24
C PRO A 79 16.51 11.55 5.21
N GLU A 80 16.44 12.87 5.04
CA GLU A 80 17.10 13.84 5.92
C GLU A 80 16.53 13.90 7.35
N ASP A 81 15.33 13.34 7.58
CA ASP A 81 14.65 13.33 8.88
C ASP A 81 14.83 11.98 9.62
N CYS A 82 15.65 11.06 9.10
CA CYS A 82 15.94 9.79 9.76
C CYS A 82 16.70 9.99 11.09
N PRO A 83 16.46 9.14 12.09
CA PRO A 83 17.12 9.21 13.41
C PRO A 83 18.61 8.86 13.37
#